data_AF-A0A961YJZ4-F1
#
_entry.id   AF-A0A961YJZ4-F1
#
_cell.length_a   1.000
_cell.length_b   1.000
_cell.length_c   1.000
_cell.angle_alpha   90.00
_cell.angle_beta   90.00
_cell.angle_gamma   90.00
#
_symmetry.space_group_name_H-M   'P 1'
#
loop_
_entity.id
_entity.type
_entity.pdbx_description
1 polymer ?
#
loop_
_entity_poly.entity_id
_entity_poly.type
_entity_poly.pdbx_seq_one_letter_code
_entity_poly.pdbx_strand_id
1 'polypeptide(L)'
;MLTFILAILAALIGGVAGGFAIALGFIFIATALGVSDMNGGLSMGAFTTIGPLGGIVCAALCGWLVIRARRGRKPGNRKRELTVAVAILAVLAVLGGGAYYQYVYLPTGPIFGHRAPKPLVRFEVEAPASAIRAYGQASPRMDVRTWNDYYVRTDADFEREDTGDMALLRTRTSLLFKVKDRVAVVWLEPNLGYEFDLPIAKVPDATDDYSGWIAAARIRDREENTVTAAPADLGIRLRYKVEWPNGR
;
A
#
# COMPACT_ATOMS: atom_id res chain seq x y z
N MET A 1 14.14 -35.21 34.96
CA MET A 1 12.86 -34.77 34.39
C MET A 1 12.81 -33.28 34.07
N LEU A 2 12.97 -32.37 35.04
CA LEU A 2 12.84 -30.90 34.84
C LEU A 2 13.69 -30.30 33.69
N THR A 3 14.91 -30.82 33.46
CA THR A 3 15.78 -30.35 32.36
C THR A 3 15.17 -30.60 30.98
N PHE A 4 14.53 -31.75 30.79
CA PHE A 4 13.91 -32.10 29.52
C PHE A 4 12.67 -31.26 29.27
N ILE A 5 11.86 -31.03 30.32
CA ILE A 5 10.68 -30.14 30.24
C ILE A 5 11.11 -28.72 29.80
N LEU A 6 12.16 -28.18 30.41
CA LEU A 6 12.67 -26.84 30.04
C LEU A 6 13.29 -26.80 28.64
N ALA A 7 13.96 -27.87 28.21
CA ALA A 7 14.52 -27.94 26.87
C ALA A 7 13.41 -27.98 25.81
N ILE A 8 12.33 -28.73 26.07
CA ILE A 8 11.15 -28.78 25.20
C ILE A 8 10.47 -27.42 25.16
N LEU A 9 10.24 -26.77 26.30
CA LEU A 9 9.65 -25.43 26.35
C LEU A 9 10.49 -24.40 25.61
N ALA A 10 11.82 -24.42 25.80
CA ALA A 10 12.71 -23.53 25.07
C ALA A 10 12.75 -23.81 23.58
N ALA A 11 12.68 -25.08 23.16
CA ALA A 11 12.59 -25.45 21.76
C ALA A 11 11.28 -24.97 21.13
N LEU A 12 10.14 -25.14 21.82
CA LEU A 12 8.84 -24.66 21.34
C LEU A 12 8.81 -23.14 21.19
N ILE A 13 9.24 -22.42 22.23
CA ILE A 13 9.27 -20.95 22.22
C ILE A 13 10.26 -20.45 21.16
N GLY A 14 11.46 -21.03 21.12
CA GLY A 14 12.49 -20.68 20.15
C GLY A 14 12.04 -20.97 18.72
N GLY A 15 11.30 -22.05 18.49
CA GLY A 15 10.79 -22.38 17.17
C GLY A 15 9.70 -21.44 16.69
N VAL A 16 8.74 -21.12 17.55
CA VAL A 16 7.70 -20.14 17.19
C VAL A 16 8.35 -18.77 16.95
N ALA A 17 9.10 -18.23 17.92
CA ALA A 17 9.68 -16.91 17.80
C ALA A 17 10.69 -16.81 16.63
N GLY A 18 11.54 -17.82 16.47
CA GLY A 18 12.53 -17.90 15.40
C GLY A 18 11.91 -18.02 14.01
N GLY A 19 10.83 -18.80 13.87
CA GLY A 19 10.12 -18.93 12.60
C GLY A 19 9.48 -17.61 12.17
N PHE A 20 8.84 -16.89 13.09
CA PHE A 20 8.31 -15.55 12.82
C PHE A 20 9.43 -14.55 12.48
N ALA A 21 10.53 -14.55 13.22
CA ALA A 21 11.65 -13.64 12.99
C ALA A 21 12.28 -13.86 11.61
N ILE A 22 12.49 -15.11 11.21
CA ILE A 22 13.10 -15.47 9.92
C ILE A 22 12.14 -15.16 8.75
N ALA A 23 10.84 -15.45 8.89
CA ALA A 23 9.85 -15.10 7.87
C ALA A 23 9.77 -13.58 7.65
N LEU A 24 9.71 -12.80 8.74
CA LEU A 24 9.67 -11.33 8.67
C LEU A 24 10.97 -10.75 8.11
N GLY A 25 12.13 -11.27 8.54
CA GLY A 25 13.44 -10.87 8.01
C GLY A 25 13.56 -11.15 6.51
N PHE A 26 13.03 -12.28 6.04
CA PHE A 26 12.99 -12.62 4.62
C PHE A 26 12.12 -11.64 3.83
N ILE A 27 10.91 -11.31 4.30
CA ILE A 27 10.03 -10.32 3.66
C ILE A 27 10.75 -8.96 3.57
N PHE A 28 11.41 -8.53 4.65
CA PHE A 28 12.15 -7.27 4.69
C PHE A 28 13.29 -7.24 3.65
N ILE A 29 14.11 -8.29 3.59
CA ILE A 29 15.22 -8.37 2.62
C ILE A 29 14.68 -8.41 1.18
N ALA A 30 13.67 -9.23 0.93
CA ALA A 30 13.09 -9.38 -0.42
C ALA A 30 12.47 -8.06 -0.92
N THR A 31 11.74 -7.35 -0.06
CA THR A 31 11.18 -6.03 -0.39
C THR A 31 12.27 -4.97 -0.58
N ALA A 32 13.34 -4.99 0.21
CA ALA A 32 14.50 -4.11 0.02
C ALA A 32 15.23 -4.36 -1.32
N LEU A 33 15.19 -5.58 -1.83
CA LEU A 33 15.73 -5.96 -3.14
C LEU A 33 14.73 -5.74 -4.30
N GLY A 34 13.58 -5.11 -4.05
CA GLY A 34 12.59 -4.77 -5.07
C GLY A 34 11.62 -5.90 -5.44
N VAL A 35 11.56 -6.99 -4.67
CA VAL A 35 10.58 -8.07 -4.88
C VAL A 35 9.19 -7.58 -4.44
N SER A 36 8.23 -7.64 -5.38
CA SER A 36 6.84 -7.24 -5.15
C SER A 36 6.03 -8.36 -4.47
N ASP A 37 5.24 -8.01 -3.44
CA ASP A 37 4.29 -8.93 -2.78
C ASP A 37 2.89 -8.84 -3.41
N MET A 38 2.83 -8.92 -4.74
CA MET A 38 1.56 -8.88 -5.47
C MET A 38 0.72 -10.11 -5.09
N ASN A 39 -0.53 -9.89 -4.67
CA ASN A 39 -1.46 -10.91 -4.16
C ASN A 39 -1.03 -11.60 -2.83
N GLY A 40 -0.05 -11.07 -2.10
CA GLY A 40 0.40 -11.67 -0.84
C GLY A 40 1.25 -12.93 -0.99
N GLY A 41 1.74 -13.22 -2.21
CA GLY A 41 2.52 -14.42 -2.51
C GLY A 41 3.88 -14.47 -1.79
N LEU A 42 4.56 -13.34 -1.64
CA LEU A 42 5.82 -13.24 -0.88
C LEU A 42 5.57 -13.51 0.60
N SER A 43 4.55 -12.86 1.16
CA SER A 43 4.17 -13.07 2.57
C SER A 43 3.72 -14.52 2.82
N MET A 44 2.93 -15.09 1.91
CA MET A 44 2.50 -16.49 2.01
C MET A 44 3.69 -17.44 1.95
N GLY A 45 4.59 -17.29 0.98
CA GLY A 45 5.80 -18.09 0.86
C GLY A 45 6.72 -17.97 2.08
N ALA A 46 6.87 -16.75 2.61
CA ALA A 46 7.67 -16.49 3.79
C ALA A 46 7.12 -17.22 5.03
N PHE A 47 5.82 -17.15 5.30
CA PHE A 47 5.24 -17.78 6.49
C PHE A 47 4.93 -19.27 6.34
N THR A 48 4.75 -19.78 5.12
CA THR A 48 4.45 -21.20 4.88
C THR A 48 5.68 -22.06 4.64
N THR A 49 6.77 -21.46 4.12
CA THR A 49 7.98 -22.20 3.74
C THR A 49 9.18 -21.77 4.56
N ILE A 50 9.52 -20.48 4.53
CA ILE A 50 10.76 -19.96 5.14
C ILE A 50 10.65 -19.93 6.67
N GLY A 51 9.51 -19.50 7.21
CA GLY A 51 9.22 -19.43 8.64
C GLY A 51 9.31 -20.79 9.34
N PRO A 52 8.63 -21.85 8.87
CA PRO A 52 8.73 -23.17 9.47
C PRO A 52 10.16 -23.73 9.48
N LEU A 53 10.92 -23.53 8.39
CA LEU A 53 12.33 -23.92 8.35
C LEU A 53 13.16 -23.17 9.40
N GLY A 54 12.98 -21.85 9.48
CA GLY A 54 13.62 -21.03 10.51
C GLY A 54 13.24 -21.45 11.93
N GLY A 55 11.96 -21.80 12.15
CA GLY A 55 11.46 -22.29 13.43
C GLY A 55 12.08 -23.62 13.83
N ILE A 56 12.25 -24.58 12.91
CA ILE A 56 12.92 -25.85 13.22
C ILE A 56 14.37 -25.60 13.66
N VAL A 57 15.10 -24.74 12.96
CA VAL A 57 16.50 -24.40 13.30
C VAL A 57 16.59 -23.74 14.67
N CYS A 58 15.73 -22.75 14.94
CA CYS A 58 15.72 -22.06 16.24
C CYS A 58 15.25 -22.97 17.38
N ALA A 59 14.29 -23.86 17.14
CA ALA A 59 13.86 -24.85 18.13
C ALA A 59 15.01 -25.79 18.53
N ALA A 60 15.74 -26.31 17.55
CA ALA A 60 16.90 -27.16 17.78
C ALA A 60 17.99 -26.44 18.57
N LEU A 61 18.32 -25.20 18.19
CA LEU A 61 19.32 -24.38 18.88
C LEU A 61 18.92 -24.06 20.32
N CYS A 62 17.69 -23.60 20.56
CA CYS A 62 17.21 -23.27 21.90
C CYS A 62 17.13 -24.51 22.81
N GLY A 63 16.61 -25.63 22.30
CA GLY A 63 16.58 -26.90 23.03
C GLY A 63 17.99 -27.39 23.37
N TRP A 64 18.91 -27.37 22.41
CA TRP A 64 20.30 -27.75 22.61
C TRP A 64 21.02 -26.87 23.63
N LEU A 65 20.82 -25.55 23.59
CA LEU A 65 21.41 -24.61 24.54
C LEU A 65 20.95 -24.89 25.98
N VAL A 66 19.67 -25.20 26.20
CA VAL A 66 19.16 -25.55 27.53
C VAL A 66 19.76 -26.86 28.04
N ILE A 67 19.85 -27.88 27.19
CA ILE A 67 20.47 -29.17 27.54
C ILE A 67 21.95 -28.96 27.89
N ARG A 68 22.68 -28.19 27.09
CA ARG A 68 24.10 -27.91 27.29
C ARG A 68 24.34 -27.07 28.55
N ALA A 69 23.51 -26.06 28.80
CA ALA A 69 23.57 -25.23 30.01
C ALA A 69 23.32 -26.05 31.30
N ARG A 70 22.54 -27.13 31.23
CA ARG A 70 22.22 -27.98 32.40
C ARG A 70 23.15 -29.17 32.60
N ARG A 71 23.95 -29.58 31.61
CA ARG A 71 24.96 -30.65 31.78
C ARG A 71 26.17 -30.22 32.63
N GLY A 72 26.38 -28.93 32.87
CA GLY A 72 27.48 -28.39 33.68
C GLY A 72 27.08 -27.90 35.08
N ARG A 73 26.42 -28.73 35.89
CA ARG A 73 25.93 -28.38 37.25
C ARG A 73 27.07 -28.07 38.22
N LYS A 74 27.52 -26.81 38.24
CA LYS A 74 28.14 -26.19 39.42
C LYS A 74 27.30 -24.97 39.83
N PRO A 75 26.90 -24.85 41.12
CA PRO A 75 26.17 -23.68 41.62
C PRO A 75 27.07 -22.43 41.54
N GLY A 76 26.52 -21.30 41.08
CA GLY A 76 27.23 -20.01 41.03
C GLY A 76 27.56 -19.42 39.64
N ASN A 77 27.16 -20.08 38.55
CA ASN A 77 27.60 -19.66 37.21
C ASN A 77 26.73 -18.52 36.63
N ARG A 78 27.17 -17.26 36.80
CA ARG A 78 26.62 -16.01 36.24
C ARG A 78 26.27 -16.09 34.74
N LYS A 79 26.95 -16.98 34.00
CA LYS A 79 26.68 -17.29 32.58
C LYS A 79 25.29 -17.91 32.34
N ARG A 80 24.70 -18.57 33.34
CA ARG A 80 23.38 -19.24 33.26
C ARG A 80 22.22 -18.25 33.33
N GLU A 81 22.30 -17.27 34.23
CA GLU A 81 21.34 -16.16 34.29
C GLU A 81 21.42 -15.33 33.00
N LEU A 82 22.64 -15.14 32.48
CA LEU A 82 22.86 -14.48 31.20
C LEU A 82 22.16 -15.21 30.03
N THR A 83 22.19 -16.54 29.96
CA THR A 83 21.53 -17.29 28.87
C THR A 83 20.00 -17.18 28.93
N VAL A 84 19.42 -17.26 30.13
CA VAL A 84 17.96 -17.10 30.32
C VAL A 84 17.56 -15.65 30.00
N ALA A 85 18.35 -14.67 30.45
CA ALA A 85 18.12 -13.26 30.12
C ALA A 85 18.20 -13.00 28.60
N VAL A 86 19.18 -13.59 27.90
CA VAL A 86 19.31 -13.48 26.44
C VAL A 86 18.13 -14.13 25.72
N ALA A 87 17.63 -15.27 26.18
CA ALA A 87 16.45 -15.91 25.60
C ALA A 87 15.18 -15.05 25.77
N ILE A 88 14.98 -14.46 26.95
CA ILE A 88 13.87 -13.54 27.21
C ILE A 88 14.02 -12.26 26.36
N LEU A 89 15.22 -11.69 26.29
CA LEU A 89 15.50 -10.51 25.46
C LEU A 89 15.28 -10.80 23.97
N ALA A 90 15.61 -12.00 23.48
CA ALA A 90 15.35 -12.39 22.10
C ALA A 90 13.83 -12.46 21.81
N VAL A 91 13.04 -13.03 22.72
CA VAL A 91 11.56 -13.06 22.60
C VAL A 91 10.99 -11.65 22.63
N LEU A 92 11.45 -10.80 23.57
CA LEU A 92 11.01 -9.41 23.67
C LEU A 92 11.43 -8.59 22.44
N ALA A 93 12.58 -8.86 21.84
CA ALA A 93 13.03 -8.20 20.63
C ALA A 93 12.16 -8.58 19.42
N VAL A 94 11.74 -9.85 19.31
CA VAL A 94 10.82 -10.28 18.24
C VAL A 94 9.42 -9.69 18.43
N LEU A 95 8.88 -9.72 19.65
CA LEU A 95 7.58 -9.12 19.96
C LEU A 95 7.60 -7.60 19.78
N GLY A 96 8.65 -6.93 20.26
CA GLY A 96 8.86 -5.51 20.11
C GLY A 96 9.06 -5.11 18.65
N GLY A 97 9.84 -5.87 17.88
CA GLY A 97 10.01 -5.68 16.44
C GLY A 97 8.72 -5.88 15.64
N GLY A 98 7.92 -6.90 15.98
CA GLY A 98 6.61 -7.14 15.39
C GLY A 98 5.60 -6.02 15.71
N ALA A 99 5.54 -5.59 16.98
CA ALA A 99 4.69 -4.47 17.39
C ALA A 99 5.15 -3.14 16.75
N TYR A 100 6.45 -2.90 16.65
CA TYR A 100 7.01 -1.73 15.95
C TYR A 100 6.68 -1.75 14.46
N TYR A 101 6.85 -2.89 13.78
CA TYR A 101 6.48 -3.03 12.38
C TYR A 101 4.97 -2.76 12.17
N GLN A 102 4.12 -3.31 13.03
CA GLN A 102 2.68 -3.09 12.97
C GLN A 102 2.32 -1.61 13.21
N TYR A 103 2.96 -0.96 14.18
CA TYR A 103 2.70 0.43 14.56
C TYR A 103 3.26 1.44 13.54
N VAL A 104 4.43 1.19 12.98
CA VAL A 104 5.11 2.14 12.08
C VAL A 104 4.74 1.88 10.62
N TYR A 105 4.77 0.64 10.16
CA TYR A 105 4.66 0.34 8.72
C TYR A 105 3.23 0.19 8.21
N LEU A 106 2.27 -0.30 9.00
CA LEU A 106 0.88 -0.38 8.52
C LEU A 106 0.23 1.00 8.35
N PRO A 107 0.45 1.99 9.24
CA PRO A 107 -0.05 3.35 9.03
C PRO A 107 0.71 4.12 7.95
N THR A 108 2.02 3.87 7.77
CA THR A 108 2.85 4.58 6.76
C THR A 108 2.92 3.88 5.41
N GLY A 109 2.38 2.65 5.31
CA GLY A 109 2.36 1.84 4.10
C GLY A 109 1.72 2.56 2.91
N PRO A 110 2.13 2.22 1.67
CA PRO A 110 1.82 2.99 0.46
C PRO A 110 0.34 2.94 0.05
N ILE A 111 -0.49 2.17 0.74
CA ILE A 111 -1.89 1.89 0.37
C ILE A 111 -2.80 2.30 1.55
N PHE A 112 -3.97 2.87 1.24
CA PHE A 112 -5.05 3.01 2.21
C PHE A 112 -5.63 1.62 2.50
N GLY A 113 -5.57 1.18 3.76
CA GLY A 113 -5.88 -0.20 4.15
C GLY A 113 -7.20 -0.69 3.57
N HIS A 114 -7.26 -1.97 3.18
CA HIS A 114 -8.40 -2.55 2.46
C HIS A 114 -9.75 -2.38 3.18
N ARG A 115 -9.75 -2.32 4.51
CA ARG A 115 -10.93 -2.15 5.38
C ARG A 115 -11.02 -0.75 6.02
N ALA A 116 -10.04 0.12 5.77
CA ALA A 116 -10.05 1.47 6.30
C ALA A 116 -10.89 2.38 5.39
N PRO A 117 -11.53 3.44 5.93
CA PRO A 117 -12.12 4.49 5.11
C PRO A 117 -11.06 5.02 4.13
N LYS A 118 -11.42 5.13 2.86
CA LYS A 118 -10.55 5.69 1.82
C LYS A 118 -11.03 7.10 1.49
N PRO A 119 -10.11 8.05 1.25
CA PRO A 119 -10.51 9.36 0.76
C PRO A 119 -11.18 9.21 -0.61
N LEU A 120 -12.35 9.80 -0.73
CA LEU A 120 -13.09 9.92 -1.97
C LEU A 120 -12.70 11.25 -2.63
N VAL A 121 -12.45 11.24 -3.93
CA VAL A 121 -12.22 12.44 -4.70
C VAL A 121 -13.40 12.60 -5.65
N ARG A 122 -14.12 13.70 -5.52
CA ARG A 122 -15.12 14.11 -6.50
C ARG A 122 -14.46 15.00 -7.52
N PHE A 123 -14.77 14.74 -8.77
CA PHE A 123 -14.25 15.48 -9.90
C PHE A 123 -15.40 16.15 -10.63
N GLU A 124 -15.13 17.36 -11.09
CA GLU A 124 -15.93 18.03 -12.10
C GLU A 124 -15.03 18.36 -13.27
N VAL A 125 -15.43 17.91 -14.45
CA VAL A 125 -14.73 18.14 -15.71
C VAL A 125 -15.62 19.01 -16.57
N GLU A 126 -15.10 20.16 -16.95
CA GLU A 126 -15.73 21.04 -17.92
C GLU A 126 -15.03 20.84 -19.26
N ALA A 127 -15.82 20.54 -20.30
CA ALA A 127 -15.30 20.28 -21.64
C ALA A 127 -16.28 20.81 -22.70
N PRO A 128 -15.80 21.10 -23.92
CA PRO A 128 -16.69 21.41 -25.04
C PRO A 128 -17.67 20.26 -25.28
N ALA A 129 -18.95 20.58 -25.48
CA ALA A 129 -19.98 19.58 -25.72
C ALA A 129 -19.72 18.75 -26.99
N SER A 130 -18.96 19.29 -27.95
CA SER A 130 -18.46 18.57 -29.13
C SER A 130 -17.50 17.43 -28.77
N ALA A 131 -16.55 17.67 -27.85
CA ALA A 131 -15.58 16.66 -27.43
C ALA A 131 -16.28 15.46 -26.76
N ILE A 132 -17.26 15.71 -25.89
CA ILE A 132 -18.02 14.65 -25.23
C ILE A 132 -18.85 13.85 -26.24
N ARG A 133 -19.45 14.51 -27.24
CA ARG A 133 -20.22 13.83 -28.29
C ARG A 133 -19.36 12.91 -29.16
N ALA A 134 -18.08 13.22 -29.34
CA ALA A 134 -17.15 12.37 -30.09
C ALA A 134 -16.92 11.00 -29.43
N TYR A 135 -17.17 10.85 -28.12
CA TYR A 135 -17.15 9.56 -27.43
C TYR A 135 -18.31 8.62 -27.81
N GLY A 136 -19.36 9.14 -28.48
CA GLY A 136 -20.50 8.35 -28.96
C GLY A 136 -21.49 7.93 -27.86
N GLN A 137 -21.98 6.69 -27.95
CA GLN A 137 -22.93 6.08 -27.00
C GLN A 137 -22.25 5.50 -25.74
N ALA A 138 -20.92 5.45 -25.72
CA ALA A 138 -20.19 5.00 -24.53
C ALA A 138 -20.17 6.11 -23.47
N SER A 139 -20.18 5.74 -22.19
CA SER A 139 -19.97 6.71 -21.11
C SER A 139 -18.52 7.18 -21.13
N PRO A 140 -18.23 8.50 -21.03
CA PRO A 140 -16.87 9.00 -20.81
C PRO A 140 -16.16 8.22 -19.71
N ARG A 141 -14.82 8.17 -19.74
CA ARG A 141 -14.04 7.39 -18.76
C ARG A 141 -13.06 8.27 -18.01
N MET A 142 -12.85 7.97 -16.73
CA MET A 142 -11.82 8.60 -15.92
C MET A 142 -10.95 7.58 -15.20
N ASP A 143 -9.64 7.75 -15.35
CA ASP A 143 -8.65 7.00 -14.58
C ASP A 143 -7.89 7.95 -13.67
N VAL A 144 -7.62 7.52 -12.42
CA VAL A 144 -6.62 8.20 -11.58
C VAL A 144 -5.38 7.32 -11.53
N ARG A 145 -4.29 7.86 -12.06
CA ARG A 145 -2.97 7.25 -12.14
C ARG A 145 -2.06 7.74 -11.03
N THR A 146 -1.11 6.88 -10.71
CA THR A 146 0.01 7.18 -9.84
C THR A 146 1.31 6.85 -10.58
N TRP A 147 2.45 7.35 -10.09
CA TRP A 147 3.79 7.20 -10.69
C TRP A 147 4.17 5.78 -11.16
N ASN A 148 3.61 4.72 -10.56
CA ASN A 148 3.92 3.33 -10.92
C ASN A 148 2.84 2.66 -11.78
N ASP A 149 2.06 3.42 -12.55
CA ASP A 149 0.97 2.92 -13.39
C ASP A 149 -0.05 2.05 -12.64
N TYR A 150 -0.17 2.25 -11.32
CA TYR A 150 -1.35 1.76 -10.63
C TYR A 150 -2.52 2.68 -10.98
N TYR A 151 -3.48 2.11 -11.70
CA TYR A 151 -4.73 2.75 -12.08
C TYR A 151 -5.79 2.40 -11.04
N VAL A 152 -6.41 3.41 -10.43
CA VAL A 152 -7.81 3.25 -10.03
C VAL A 152 -8.62 3.60 -11.27
N ARG A 153 -8.94 2.57 -12.08
CA ARG A 153 -9.93 2.71 -13.14
C ARG A 153 -11.27 2.90 -12.46
N THR A 154 -11.93 3.99 -12.78
CA THR A 154 -13.32 4.16 -12.40
C THR A 154 -14.11 4.09 -13.69
N ASP A 155 -14.87 3.01 -13.87
CA ASP A 155 -15.95 2.96 -14.85
C ASP A 155 -17.10 3.78 -14.27
N ALA A 156 -16.85 5.07 -14.12
CA ALA A 156 -17.70 5.92 -13.32
C ALA A 156 -18.87 6.39 -14.16
N ASP A 157 -20.08 6.22 -13.64
CA ASP A 157 -21.24 6.90 -14.18
C ASP A 157 -21.01 8.41 -14.03
N PHE A 158 -20.85 9.08 -15.17
CA PHE A 158 -20.75 10.52 -15.21
C PHE A 158 -22.15 11.11 -15.15
N GLU A 159 -22.39 11.99 -14.18
CA GLU A 159 -23.53 12.91 -14.25
C GLU A 159 -23.17 14.04 -15.20
N ARG A 160 -24.02 14.28 -16.21
CA ARG A 160 -23.80 15.28 -17.24
C ARG A 160 -24.79 16.42 -17.12
N GLU A 161 -24.28 17.64 -17.21
CA GLU A 161 -25.06 18.87 -17.27
C GLU A 161 -24.54 19.72 -18.44
N ASP A 162 -25.39 19.94 -19.45
CA ASP A 162 -25.04 20.75 -20.61
C ASP A 162 -25.27 22.24 -20.31
N THR A 163 -24.26 23.07 -20.53
CA THR A 163 -24.28 24.52 -20.34
C THR A 163 -23.89 25.21 -21.66
N GLY A 164 -24.84 25.27 -22.58
CA GLY A 164 -24.61 25.85 -23.92
C GLY A 164 -23.60 25.03 -24.72
N ASP A 165 -22.47 25.66 -25.09
CA ASP A 165 -21.39 25.01 -25.84
C ASP A 165 -20.45 24.17 -24.97
N MET A 166 -20.56 24.31 -23.65
CA MET A 166 -19.80 23.55 -22.66
C MET A 166 -20.68 22.51 -21.99
N ALA A 167 -20.05 21.48 -21.44
CA ALA A 167 -20.71 20.46 -20.66
C ALA A 167 -19.88 20.15 -19.42
N LEU A 168 -20.60 19.99 -18.31
CA LEU A 168 -20.05 19.68 -17.01
C LEU A 168 -20.31 18.21 -16.71
N LEU A 169 -19.24 17.47 -16.47
CA LEU A 169 -19.22 16.06 -16.15
C LEU A 169 -18.80 15.88 -14.69
N ARG A 170 -19.66 15.28 -13.87
CA ARG A 170 -19.36 15.01 -12.46
C ARG A 170 -19.13 13.52 -12.23
N THR A 171 -18.11 13.21 -11.45
CA THR A 171 -17.78 11.83 -11.10
C THR A 171 -17.07 11.75 -9.75
N ARG A 172 -16.86 10.53 -9.24
CA ARG A 172 -16.15 10.29 -7.99
C ARG A 172 -15.35 9.01 -8.03
N THR A 173 -14.20 8.99 -7.35
CA THR A 173 -13.38 7.80 -7.17
C THR A 173 -12.76 7.72 -5.79
N SER A 174 -12.32 6.53 -5.35
CA SER A 174 -11.59 6.35 -4.10
C SER A 174 -10.09 6.32 -4.34
N LEU A 175 -9.31 7.06 -3.55
CA LEU A 175 -7.86 6.95 -3.58
C LEU A 175 -7.41 5.65 -2.90
N LEU A 176 -6.69 4.81 -3.66
CA LEU A 176 -6.14 3.57 -3.13
C LEU A 176 -4.74 3.76 -2.55
N PHE A 177 -3.94 4.66 -3.11
CA PHE A 177 -2.52 4.83 -2.76
C PHE A 177 -2.22 6.17 -2.05
N LYS A 178 -1.35 6.09 -1.05
CA LYS A 178 -0.77 7.21 -0.31
C LYS A 178 0.48 7.71 -1.04
N VAL A 179 0.29 8.41 -2.16
CA VAL A 179 1.36 9.01 -2.97
C VAL A 179 1.01 10.45 -3.30
N LYS A 180 2.01 11.32 -3.51
CA LYS A 180 1.76 12.73 -3.87
C LYS A 180 1.56 12.91 -5.38
N ASP A 181 2.24 12.10 -6.19
CA ASP A 181 2.27 12.25 -7.64
C ASP A 181 1.08 11.49 -8.24
N ARG A 182 -0.01 12.23 -8.48
CA ARG A 182 -1.27 11.70 -9.02
C ARG A 182 -1.64 12.44 -10.30
N VAL A 183 -2.09 11.68 -11.29
CA VAL A 183 -2.54 12.21 -12.58
C VAL A 183 -3.94 11.72 -12.85
N ALA A 184 -4.89 12.62 -13.05
CA ALA A 184 -6.20 12.27 -13.59
C ALA A 184 -6.10 12.17 -15.11
N VAL A 185 -6.63 11.11 -15.69
CA VAL A 185 -6.76 10.95 -17.14
C VAL A 185 -8.24 10.87 -17.48
N VAL A 186 -8.73 11.87 -18.21
CA VAL A 186 -10.12 11.92 -18.66
C VAL A 186 -10.15 11.56 -20.14
N TRP A 187 -10.85 10.48 -20.47
CA TRP A 187 -11.06 10.02 -21.83
C TRP A 187 -12.40 10.57 -22.33
N LEU A 188 -12.32 11.61 -23.16
CA LEU A 188 -13.48 12.19 -23.84
C LEU A 188 -13.55 11.76 -25.30
N GLU A 189 -12.51 11.09 -25.80
CA GLU A 189 -12.52 10.35 -27.07
C GLU A 189 -11.95 8.94 -26.83
N PRO A 190 -12.30 7.93 -27.65
CA PRO A 190 -11.89 6.53 -27.41
C PRO A 190 -10.37 6.33 -27.25
N ASN A 191 -9.59 7.11 -28.00
CA ASN A 191 -8.13 7.02 -28.04
C ASN A 191 -7.43 8.26 -27.47
N LEU A 192 -8.16 9.33 -27.14
CA LEU A 192 -7.56 10.58 -26.67
C LEU A 192 -7.91 10.83 -25.19
N GLY A 193 -6.88 10.81 -24.36
CA GLY A 193 -6.95 11.04 -22.92
C GLY A 193 -6.33 12.39 -22.55
N TYR A 194 -7.00 13.14 -21.70
CA TYR A 194 -6.54 14.43 -21.20
C TYR A 194 -6.00 14.26 -19.79
N GLU A 195 -4.71 14.53 -19.59
CA GLU A 195 -4.02 14.34 -18.32
C GLU A 195 -3.95 15.63 -17.50
N PHE A 196 -4.33 15.54 -16.23
CA PHE A 196 -4.32 16.62 -15.26
C PHE A 196 -3.41 16.24 -14.09
N ASP A 197 -2.44 17.10 -13.79
CA ASP A 197 -1.63 16.97 -12.57
C ASP A 197 -2.51 17.34 -11.37
N LEU A 198 -2.68 16.39 -10.44
CA LEU A 198 -3.51 16.57 -9.26
C LEU A 198 -2.62 16.93 -8.06
N PRO A 199 -2.62 18.18 -7.57
CA PRO A 199 -1.85 18.61 -6.40
C PRO A 199 -2.50 18.14 -5.09
N ILE A 200 -2.79 16.84 -4.98
CA ILE A 200 -3.39 16.22 -3.80
C ILE A 200 -2.28 15.67 -2.91
N ALA A 201 -2.27 16.03 -1.63
CA ALA A 201 -1.29 15.55 -0.67
C ALA A 201 -1.28 14.01 -0.54
N LYS A 202 -0.15 13.44 -0.11
CA LYS A 202 0.02 11.98 0.08
C LYS A 202 -1.14 11.36 0.88
N VAL A 203 -1.52 12.02 1.97
CA VAL A 203 -2.72 11.76 2.77
C VAL A 203 -3.48 13.07 2.80
N PRO A 204 -4.54 13.23 1.99
CA PRO A 204 -5.29 14.49 1.94
C PRO A 204 -6.31 14.56 3.07
N ASP A 205 -6.51 15.76 3.62
CA ASP A 205 -7.64 16.09 4.49
C ASP A 205 -8.91 16.32 3.65
N ALA A 206 -10.10 16.27 4.26
CA ALA A 206 -11.31 16.70 3.57
C ALA A 206 -11.22 18.18 3.18
N THR A 207 -11.85 18.52 2.07
CA THR A 207 -11.97 19.89 1.60
C THR A 207 -13.45 20.25 1.52
N ASP A 208 -13.82 21.39 2.10
CA ASP A 208 -15.21 21.87 2.06
C ASP A 208 -15.64 22.23 0.63
N ASP A 209 -14.74 22.89 -0.10
CA ASP A 209 -14.97 23.37 -1.46
C ASP A 209 -14.15 22.61 -2.52
N TYR A 210 -14.55 22.77 -3.78
CA TYR A 210 -13.74 22.35 -4.92
C TYR A 210 -12.49 23.21 -5.07
N SER A 211 -11.42 22.59 -5.57
CA SER A 211 -10.24 23.29 -6.03
C SER A 211 -10.56 24.35 -7.10
N GLY A 212 -9.62 25.24 -7.36
CA GLY A 212 -9.62 26.01 -8.59
C GLY A 212 -9.60 25.09 -9.82
N TRP A 213 -10.05 25.62 -10.95
CA TRP A 213 -9.98 24.93 -12.24
C TRP A 213 -8.53 24.70 -12.68
N ILE A 214 -8.23 23.46 -13.06
CA ILE A 214 -6.92 23.00 -13.52
C ILE A 214 -7.05 22.65 -15.00
N ALA A 215 -6.17 23.21 -15.83
CA ALA A 215 -6.12 22.85 -17.25
C ALA A 215 -5.46 21.49 -17.45
N ALA A 216 -5.78 20.82 -18.56
CA ALA A 216 -5.04 19.63 -18.97
C ALA A 216 -3.58 20.01 -19.17
N ALA A 217 -2.66 19.25 -18.57
CA ALA A 217 -1.23 19.45 -18.73
C ALA A 217 -0.72 18.73 -19.98
N ARG A 218 -1.29 17.55 -20.28
CA ARG A 218 -0.85 16.67 -21.35
C ARG A 218 -2.02 16.02 -22.07
N ILE A 219 -1.79 15.63 -23.33
CA ILE A 219 -2.68 14.80 -24.12
C ILE A 219 -1.99 13.46 -24.31
N ARG A 220 -2.74 12.38 -24.12
CA ARG A 220 -2.30 11.01 -24.31
C ARG A 220 -3.07 10.40 -25.47
N ASP A 221 -2.32 9.90 -26.44
CA ASP A 221 -2.86 8.99 -27.44
C ASP A 221 -2.70 7.55 -26.96
N ARG A 222 -3.81 6.82 -26.89
CA ARG A 222 -3.83 5.42 -26.43
C ARG A 222 -3.29 4.45 -27.47
N GLU A 223 -3.52 4.74 -28.75
CA GLU A 223 -3.17 3.87 -29.86
C GLU A 223 -1.66 3.94 -30.13
N GLU A 224 -1.12 5.16 -30.15
CA GLU A 224 0.32 5.39 -30.33
C GLU A 224 1.12 5.27 -29.02
N ASN A 225 0.43 5.26 -27.88
CA ASN A 225 1.03 5.31 -26.53
C ASN A 225 1.98 6.52 -26.35
N THR A 226 1.66 7.64 -26.99
CA THR A 226 2.42 8.89 -26.93
C THR A 226 1.79 9.86 -25.93
N VAL A 227 2.62 10.74 -25.37
CA VAL A 227 2.17 11.81 -24.46
C VAL A 227 2.79 13.13 -24.92
N THR A 228 1.94 14.11 -25.20
CA THR A 228 2.34 15.44 -25.68
C THR A 228 1.81 16.52 -24.72
N ALA A 229 2.41 17.71 -24.75
CA ALA A 229 1.89 18.84 -23.98
C ALA A 229 0.52 19.26 -24.52
N ALA A 230 -0.43 19.55 -23.63
CA ALA A 230 -1.74 20.03 -24.04
C ALA A 230 -1.66 21.50 -24.50
N PRO A 231 -2.36 21.88 -25.58
CA PRO A 231 -2.57 23.28 -25.95
C PRO A 231 -3.23 24.08 -24.81
N ALA A 232 -2.86 25.35 -24.66
CA ALA A 232 -3.40 26.21 -23.59
C ALA A 232 -4.89 26.59 -23.80
N ASP A 233 -5.37 26.53 -25.04
CA ASP A 233 -6.70 26.91 -25.48
C ASP A 233 -7.67 25.72 -25.63
N LEU A 234 -7.29 24.55 -25.14
CA LEU A 234 -8.07 23.31 -25.24
C LEU A 234 -9.50 23.40 -24.68
N GLY A 235 -9.72 24.32 -23.72
CA GLY A 235 -11.03 24.53 -23.10
C GLY A 235 -11.48 23.39 -22.17
N ILE A 236 -10.62 22.41 -21.90
CA ILE A 236 -10.92 21.29 -21.00
C ILE A 236 -10.27 21.55 -19.66
N ARG A 237 -11.09 21.59 -18.61
CA ARG A 237 -10.68 21.93 -17.24
C ARG A 237 -11.25 20.93 -16.26
N LEU A 238 -10.51 20.72 -15.17
CA LEU A 238 -10.89 19.82 -14.10
C LEU A 238 -10.76 20.53 -12.76
N ARG A 239 -11.72 20.34 -11.88
CA ARG A 239 -11.60 20.67 -10.46
C ARG A 239 -11.98 19.46 -9.62
N TYR A 240 -11.50 19.43 -8.38
CA TYR A 240 -11.78 18.31 -7.49
C TYR A 240 -12.02 18.75 -6.06
N LYS A 241 -12.69 17.91 -5.28
CA LYS A 241 -12.74 18.01 -3.82
C LYS A 241 -12.51 16.64 -3.19
N VAL A 242 -11.93 16.64 -2.00
CA VAL A 242 -11.66 15.45 -1.22
C VAL A 242 -12.70 15.31 -0.13
N GLU A 243 -13.32 14.13 -0.03
CA GLU A 243 -14.29 13.78 0.99
C GLU A 243 -13.80 12.55 1.76
N TRP A 244 -13.96 12.57 3.08
CA TRP A 244 -13.80 11.39 3.91
C TRP A 244 -15.17 10.83 4.26
N PRO A 245 -15.38 9.50 4.13
CA PRO A 245 -16.64 8.87 4.54
C PRO A 245 -17.03 9.15 6.00
N ASN A 246 -16.06 9.53 6.84
CA ASN A 246 -16.24 9.80 8.26
C ASN A 246 -15.95 11.27 8.64
N GLY A 247 -15.85 12.20 7.67
CA GLY A 247 -15.71 13.64 7.94
C GLY A 247 -14.38 14.05 8.60
N ARG A 248 -13.27 13.45 8.19
CA ARG A 248 -11.93 13.76 8.71
C ARG A 248 -11.27 14.90 7.96
#